data_AF-A0A0M2V7S3-F1
#
_entry.id   AF-A0A0M2V7S3-F1
#
_cell.length_a   1.000
_cell.length_b   1.000
_cell.length_c   1.000
_cell.angle_alpha   90.00
_cell.angle_beta   90.00
_cell.angle_gamma   90.00
#
_symmetry.space_group_name_H-M   'P 1'
#
loop_
_entity.id
_entity.type
_entity.pdbx_description
1 polymer ?
#
loop_
_entity_poly.entity_id
_entity_poly.type
_entity_poly.pdbx_seq_one_letter_code
_entity_poly.pdbx_strand_id
1 'polypeptide(L)'
;MNLINALILLAALTSDIDDIQRCSNPYGLLEIAGEVEKTHRDVVIENGVKVDRRSEMLRAFEDNCLKKFFENDIKMEDDRDSHILFSAVKKSHFYTRTHSTINQYEDYLDRTGNFYKPSREYIDGVRQFLPNKDGVKGELLLNHELELFEPNKDNTLIIVSSPYCTPSKRLKDWLEEENIEFKSVSLIWAFKPPPIFDLADFYQDTDNQGYDIVVGVEDWKTIKFWGTPTIYYYKDGDLEKQVGAWSEESKEFLRSLSLASN
;
A
#
# COMPACT_ATOMS: atom_id res chain seq x y z
N MET A 1 0.34 15.88 -16.14
CA MET A 1 -1.13 15.85 -16.26
C MET A 1 -1.66 17.18 -15.77
N ASN A 2 -2.41 17.94 -16.57
CA ASN A 2 -2.92 19.25 -16.16
C ASN A 2 -3.96 19.06 -15.05
N LEU A 3 -3.85 19.84 -13.96
CA LEU A 3 -4.81 19.87 -12.84
C LEU A 3 -6.27 19.91 -13.32
N ILE A 4 -6.52 20.55 -14.46
CA ILE A 4 -7.83 20.69 -15.11
C ILE A 4 -8.46 19.33 -15.47
N ASN A 5 -7.69 18.35 -15.95
CA ASN A 5 -8.26 17.04 -16.31
C ASN A 5 -8.57 16.18 -15.08
N ALA A 6 -7.78 16.30 -14.01
CA ALA A 6 -8.08 15.67 -12.73
C ALA A 6 -9.31 16.33 -12.08
N LEU A 7 -9.43 17.66 -12.15
CA LEU A 7 -10.60 18.42 -11.68
C LEU A 7 -11.87 18.13 -12.47
N ILE A 8 -11.78 17.89 -13.80
CA ILE A 8 -12.95 17.52 -14.61
C ILE A 8 -13.37 16.07 -14.33
N LEU A 9 -12.42 15.16 -14.11
CA LEU A 9 -12.74 13.79 -13.68
C LEU A 9 -13.36 13.78 -12.29
N LEU A 10 -12.77 14.51 -11.33
CA LEU A 10 -13.34 14.70 -9.99
C LEU A 10 -14.71 15.36 -10.08
N ALA A 11 -14.90 16.38 -10.93
CA ALA A 11 -16.17 17.08 -11.05
C ALA A 11 -17.28 16.19 -11.63
N ALA A 12 -16.96 15.38 -12.64
CA ALA A 12 -17.88 14.40 -13.23
C ALA A 12 -18.23 13.29 -12.23
N LEU A 13 -17.28 12.91 -11.38
CA LEU A 13 -17.51 11.95 -10.31
C LEU A 13 -18.28 12.57 -9.15
N THR A 14 -18.02 13.82 -8.77
CA THR A 14 -18.78 14.49 -7.71
C THR A 14 -20.21 14.77 -8.13
N SER A 15 -20.48 15.03 -9.43
CA SER A 15 -21.86 15.20 -9.89
C SER A 15 -22.69 13.92 -9.90
N ASP A 16 -22.06 12.75 -10.03
CA ASP A 16 -22.75 11.44 -10.01
C ASP A 16 -22.64 10.70 -8.66
N ILE A 17 -21.64 11.02 -7.82
CA ILE A 17 -21.45 10.47 -6.46
C ILE A 17 -22.20 11.29 -5.40
N ASP A 18 -22.70 12.48 -5.74
CA ASP A 18 -23.59 13.27 -4.86
C ASP A 18 -25.00 12.67 -4.72
N ASP A 19 -25.28 11.51 -5.33
CA ASP A 19 -26.47 10.75 -5.00
C ASP A 19 -26.29 10.05 -3.64
N ILE A 20 -26.36 10.85 -2.57
CA ILE A 20 -26.35 10.45 -1.16
C ILE A 20 -27.27 9.25 -0.93
N GLN A 21 -28.37 9.14 -1.70
CA GLN A 21 -29.29 8.01 -1.61
C GLN A 21 -28.66 6.68 -2.01
N ARG A 22 -27.81 6.65 -3.04
CA ARG A 22 -27.10 5.43 -3.48
C ARG A 22 -26.07 5.00 -2.43
N CYS A 23 -25.42 5.94 -1.76
CA CYS A 23 -24.45 5.63 -0.70
C CYS A 23 -25.10 5.33 0.66
N SER A 24 -26.44 5.32 0.73
CA SER A 24 -27.21 5.01 1.94
C SER A 24 -27.75 3.58 1.98
N ASN A 25 -27.45 2.73 0.99
CA ASN A 25 -27.88 1.34 0.99
C ASN A 25 -26.82 0.41 0.37
N PRO A 26 -26.76 -0.88 0.76
CA PRO A 26 -25.75 -1.81 0.25
C PRO A 26 -25.75 -1.96 -1.27
N TYR A 27 -26.92 -1.97 -1.92
CA TYR A 27 -27.03 -2.15 -3.37
C TYR A 27 -26.38 -0.99 -4.13
N GLY A 28 -26.67 0.24 -3.72
CA GLY A 28 -26.08 1.42 -4.34
C GLY A 28 -24.56 1.45 -4.15
N LEU A 29 -24.05 1.05 -2.99
CA LEU A 29 -22.60 0.90 -2.78
C LEU A 29 -21.97 -0.12 -3.74
N LEU A 30 -22.57 -1.31 -3.89
CA LEU A 30 -22.05 -2.33 -4.79
C LEU A 30 -22.15 -1.90 -6.27
N GLU A 31 -23.23 -1.23 -6.64
CA GLU A 31 -23.43 -0.70 -7.98
C GLU A 31 -22.35 0.32 -8.33
N ILE A 32 -22.10 1.32 -7.47
CA ILE A 32 -21.05 2.33 -7.67
C ILE A 32 -19.68 1.65 -7.80
N ALA A 33 -19.34 0.73 -6.90
CA ALA A 33 -18.07 -0.01 -6.98
C ALA A 33 -17.95 -0.82 -8.29
N GLY A 34 -19.06 -1.37 -8.78
CA GLY A 34 -19.14 -2.05 -10.07
C GLY A 34 -18.98 -1.11 -11.27
N GLU A 35 -19.58 0.07 -11.23
CA GLU A 35 -19.46 1.12 -12.24
C GLU A 35 -18.03 1.63 -12.34
N VAL A 36 -17.36 1.88 -11.22
CA VAL A 36 -15.95 2.27 -11.20
C VAL A 36 -15.08 1.21 -11.87
N GLU A 37 -15.24 -0.06 -11.50
CA GLU A 37 -14.47 -1.14 -12.11
C GLU A 37 -14.73 -1.29 -13.61
N LYS A 38 -15.99 -1.15 -14.04
CA LYS A 38 -16.36 -1.27 -15.46
C LYS A 38 -15.81 -0.11 -16.28
N THR A 39 -15.94 1.11 -15.77
CA THR A 39 -15.55 2.34 -16.46
C THR A 39 -14.04 2.48 -16.57
N HIS A 40 -13.31 2.03 -15.55
CA HIS A 40 -11.84 2.15 -15.50
C HIS A 40 -11.13 0.82 -15.71
N ARG A 41 -11.81 -0.17 -16.31
CA ARG A 41 -11.23 -1.48 -16.62
C ARG A 41 -10.02 -1.39 -17.53
N ASP A 42 -10.06 -0.49 -18.50
CA ASP A 42 -9.03 -0.36 -19.51
C ASP A 42 -7.82 0.38 -18.95
N VAL A 43 -6.66 -0.24 -19.10
CA VAL A 43 -5.38 0.35 -18.71
C VAL A 43 -5.09 1.53 -19.62
N VAL A 44 -4.90 2.71 -19.03
CA VAL A 44 -4.54 3.92 -19.77
C VAL A 44 -3.03 4.06 -19.86
N ILE A 45 -2.52 4.67 -20.93
CA ILE A 45 -1.09 4.96 -21.08
C ILE A 45 -0.87 6.43 -20.74
N GLU A 46 -0.13 6.69 -19.66
CA GLU A 46 0.23 8.03 -19.22
C GLU A 46 1.75 8.17 -19.23
N ASN A 47 2.27 9.12 -20.02
CA ASN A 47 3.71 9.32 -20.19
C ASN A 47 4.47 8.03 -20.57
N GLY A 48 3.85 7.15 -21.35
CA GLY A 48 4.42 5.86 -21.75
C GLY A 48 4.30 4.74 -20.71
N VAL A 49 3.70 5.01 -19.55
CA VAL A 49 3.48 4.03 -18.47
C VAL A 49 2.03 3.56 -18.49
N LYS A 50 1.82 2.25 -18.31
CA LYS A 50 0.49 1.65 -18.12
C LYS A 50 0.00 1.95 -16.71
N VAL A 51 -1.10 2.68 -16.61
CA VAL A 51 -1.72 3.09 -15.33
C VAL A 51 -3.10 2.45 -15.21
N ASP A 52 -3.35 1.82 -14.06
CA ASP A 52 -4.67 1.33 -13.66
C ASP A 52 -5.34 2.38 -12.77
N ARG A 53 -6.38 3.04 -13.30
CA ARG A 53 -7.07 4.12 -12.58
C ARG A 53 -8.11 3.61 -11.57
N ARG A 54 -8.39 2.30 -11.51
CA ARG A 54 -9.40 1.76 -10.58
C ARG A 54 -9.04 2.05 -9.12
N SER A 55 -7.76 1.98 -8.77
CA SER A 55 -7.29 2.24 -7.41
C SER A 55 -7.62 3.68 -6.95
N GLU A 56 -7.30 4.69 -7.75
CA GLU A 56 -7.61 6.10 -7.45
C GLU A 56 -9.12 6.32 -7.30
N MET A 57 -9.88 5.77 -8.24
CA MET A 57 -11.33 5.93 -8.30
C MET A 57 -12.05 5.23 -7.14
N LEU A 58 -11.57 4.05 -6.74
CA LEU A 58 -12.13 3.33 -5.60
C LEU A 58 -11.74 3.97 -4.26
N ARG A 59 -10.60 4.67 -4.17
CA ARG A 59 -10.30 5.50 -2.99
C ARG A 59 -11.31 6.64 -2.85
N ALA A 60 -11.62 7.32 -3.96
CA ALA A 60 -12.66 8.35 -3.94
C ALA A 60 -14.03 7.77 -3.54
N PHE A 61 -14.36 6.56 -3.97
CA PHE A 61 -15.57 5.84 -3.53
C PHE A 61 -15.52 5.50 -2.02
N GLU A 62 -14.38 5.06 -1.49
CA GLU A 62 -14.20 4.79 -0.06
C GLU A 62 -14.50 6.03 0.79
N ASP A 63 -13.84 7.14 0.45
CA ASP A 63 -13.93 8.39 1.20
C ASP A 63 -15.32 9.02 1.13
N ASN A 64 -15.95 8.96 -0.03
CA ASN A 64 -17.21 9.66 -0.26
C ASN A 64 -18.46 8.84 0.06
N CYS A 65 -18.36 7.50 0.03
CA CYS A 65 -19.53 6.62 0.15
C CYS A 65 -19.39 5.55 1.23
N LEU A 66 -18.39 4.67 1.17
CA LEU A 66 -18.26 3.61 2.20
C LEU A 66 -18.11 4.18 3.59
N LYS A 67 -17.23 5.18 3.76
CA LYS A 67 -17.01 5.84 5.04
C LYS A 67 -18.31 6.44 5.60
N LYS A 68 -19.05 7.21 4.80
CA LYS A 68 -20.33 7.80 5.21
C LYS A 68 -21.38 6.74 5.54
N PHE A 69 -21.42 5.66 4.78
CA PHE A 69 -22.32 4.54 5.06
C PHE A 69 -22.01 3.92 6.44
N PHE A 70 -20.73 3.69 6.75
CA PHE A 70 -20.29 3.17 8.04
C PHE A 70 -20.58 4.14 9.19
N GLU A 71 -20.44 5.45 8.98
CA GLU A 71 -20.73 6.49 9.98
C GLU A 71 -22.23 6.59 10.33
N ASN A 72 -23.12 6.19 9.42
CA ASN A 72 -24.57 6.24 9.64
C ASN A 72 -25.14 5.02 10.38
N ASP A 73 -24.30 4.04 10.75
CA ASP A 73 -24.68 2.82 11.50
C ASP A 73 -25.95 2.12 10.97
N ILE A 74 -26.11 2.11 9.65
CA ILE A 74 -27.27 1.50 8.97
C ILE A 74 -27.26 0.00 9.26
N LYS A 75 -28.29 -0.50 9.94
CA LYS A 75 -28.40 -1.93 10.25
C LYS A 75 -28.81 -2.72 9.02
N MET A 76 -28.14 -3.84 8.79
CA MET A 76 -28.51 -4.77 7.72
C MET A 76 -29.75 -5.55 8.15
N GLU A 77 -30.72 -5.64 7.25
CA GLU A 77 -31.97 -6.35 7.52
C GLU A 77 -31.76 -7.87 7.49
N ASP A 78 -30.85 -8.34 6.63
CA ASP A 78 -30.56 -9.76 6.45
C ASP A 78 -29.12 -10.05 5.98
N ASP A 79 -28.83 -11.35 5.78
CA ASP A 79 -27.56 -11.84 5.26
C ASP A 79 -27.30 -11.42 3.81
N ARG A 80 -28.35 -11.13 3.02
CA ARG A 80 -28.22 -10.71 1.63
C ARG A 80 -27.66 -9.30 1.57
N ASP A 81 -28.19 -8.38 2.37
CA ASP A 81 -27.68 -7.02 2.50
C ASP A 81 -26.23 -7.02 3.01
N SER A 82 -25.95 -7.86 4.01
CA SER A 82 -24.60 -8.04 4.54
C SER A 82 -23.63 -8.57 3.47
N HIS A 83 -24.06 -9.53 2.63
CA HIS A 83 -23.26 -10.05 1.52
C HIS A 83 -22.96 -8.99 0.46
N ILE A 84 -23.93 -8.14 0.15
CA ILE A 84 -23.80 -7.06 -0.83
C ILE A 84 -22.82 -6.01 -0.33
N LEU A 85 -22.97 -5.57 0.92
CA LEU A 85 -22.03 -4.65 1.56
C LEU A 85 -20.61 -5.24 1.56
N PHE A 86 -20.47 -6.49 2.00
CA PHE A 86 -19.21 -7.22 1.98
C PHE A 86 -18.57 -7.22 0.58
N SER A 87 -19.37 -7.44 -0.46
CA SER A 87 -18.89 -7.46 -1.85
C SER A 87 -18.37 -6.10 -2.29
N ALA A 88 -19.03 -5.00 -1.90
CA ALA A 88 -18.58 -3.64 -2.18
C ALA A 88 -17.25 -3.34 -1.47
N VAL A 89 -17.14 -3.67 -0.18
CA VAL A 89 -15.93 -3.47 0.63
C VAL A 89 -14.76 -4.27 0.07
N LYS A 90 -14.98 -5.58 -0.17
CA LYS A 90 -13.94 -6.46 -0.71
C LYS A 90 -13.43 -5.98 -2.06
N LYS A 91 -14.34 -5.52 -2.94
CA LYS A 91 -13.95 -4.97 -4.24
C LYS A 91 -13.10 -3.71 -4.05
N SER A 92 -13.54 -2.80 -3.20
CA SER A 92 -12.81 -1.57 -2.94
C SER A 92 -11.40 -1.86 -2.41
N HIS A 93 -11.31 -2.61 -1.30
CA HIS A 93 -10.05 -2.99 -0.67
C HIS A 93 -9.11 -3.75 -1.62
N PHE A 94 -9.63 -4.58 -2.53
CA PHE A 94 -8.80 -5.29 -3.51
C PHE A 94 -8.01 -4.34 -4.41
N TYR A 95 -8.57 -3.19 -4.78
CA TYR A 95 -7.90 -2.22 -5.66
C TYR A 95 -7.17 -1.12 -4.87
N THR A 96 -7.74 -0.66 -3.76
CA THR A 96 -7.18 0.46 -2.99
C THR A 96 -6.10 0.03 -2.01
N ARG A 97 -6.21 -1.20 -1.47
CA ARG A 97 -5.35 -1.77 -0.42
C ARG A 97 -5.33 -0.93 0.87
N THR A 98 -6.38 -0.15 1.11
CA THR A 98 -6.46 0.74 2.27
C THR A 98 -6.88 -0.04 3.52
N HIS A 99 -6.01 -0.12 4.53
CA HIS A 99 -6.36 -0.71 5.82
C HIS A 99 -7.42 0.10 6.56
N SER A 100 -7.46 1.41 6.34
CA SER A 100 -8.51 2.28 6.88
C SER A 100 -9.90 1.75 6.55
N THR A 101 -10.14 1.29 5.32
CA THR A 101 -11.43 0.74 4.89
C THR A 101 -11.79 -0.54 5.63
N ILE A 102 -10.80 -1.42 5.86
CA ILE A 102 -11.01 -2.68 6.60
C ILE A 102 -11.28 -2.42 8.08
N ASN A 103 -10.52 -1.51 8.69
CA ASN A 103 -10.73 -1.13 10.09
C ASN A 103 -12.10 -0.46 10.29
N GLN A 104 -12.46 0.49 9.42
CA GLN A 104 -13.77 1.14 9.48
C GLN A 104 -14.91 0.14 9.26
N TYR A 105 -14.72 -0.84 8.37
CA TYR A 105 -15.72 -1.87 8.13
C TYR A 105 -15.88 -2.79 9.35
N GLU A 106 -14.78 -3.21 9.98
CA GLU A 106 -14.85 -3.98 11.21
C GLU A 106 -15.53 -3.21 12.34
N ASP A 107 -15.14 -1.95 12.57
CA ASP A 107 -15.76 -1.09 13.58
C ASP A 107 -17.27 -0.96 13.33
N TYR A 108 -17.68 -0.81 12.07
CA TYR A 108 -19.08 -0.81 11.68
C TYR A 108 -19.78 -2.13 12.00
N LEU A 109 -19.17 -3.28 11.70
CA LEU A 109 -19.75 -4.59 12.00
C LEU A 109 -19.92 -4.78 13.52
N ASP A 110 -18.95 -4.32 14.31
CA ASP A 110 -19.00 -4.36 15.78
C ASP A 110 -20.11 -3.45 16.34
N ARG A 111 -20.18 -2.19 15.89
CA ARG A 111 -21.20 -1.24 16.36
C ARG A 111 -22.62 -1.65 15.98
N THR A 112 -22.82 -2.18 14.78
CA THR A 112 -24.15 -2.59 14.30
C THR A 112 -24.58 -3.96 14.82
N GLY A 113 -23.66 -4.74 15.41
CA GLY A 113 -23.90 -6.12 15.81
C GLY A 113 -24.05 -7.06 14.62
N ASN A 114 -23.43 -6.73 13.49
CA ASN A 114 -23.45 -7.56 12.29
C ASN A 114 -22.36 -8.63 12.37
N PHE A 115 -22.79 -9.89 12.48
CA PHE A 115 -21.92 -11.05 12.61
C PHE A 115 -21.83 -11.87 11.31
N TYR A 116 -22.01 -11.23 10.15
CA TYR A 116 -21.93 -11.91 8.86
C TYR A 116 -20.56 -12.59 8.69
N LYS A 117 -20.55 -13.91 8.85
CA LYS A 117 -19.35 -14.74 8.98
C LYS A 117 -18.31 -14.51 7.87
N PRO A 118 -18.68 -14.43 6.57
CA PRO A 118 -17.70 -14.21 5.51
C PRO A 118 -16.94 -12.88 5.62
N SER A 119 -17.56 -11.85 6.22
CA SER A 119 -16.85 -10.58 6.46
C SER A 119 -15.79 -10.72 7.54
N ARG A 120 -16.09 -11.44 8.63
CA ARG A 120 -15.12 -11.68 9.71
C ARG A 120 -13.96 -12.52 9.23
N GLU A 121 -14.23 -13.62 8.54
CA GLU A 121 -13.18 -14.47 7.95
C GLU A 121 -12.31 -13.68 6.97
N TYR A 122 -12.90 -12.75 6.20
CA TYR A 122 -12.14 -11.89 5.30
C TYR A 122 -11.26 -10.89 6.05
N ILE A 123 -11.79 -10.22 7.08
CA ILE A 123 -11.03 -9.28 7.92
C ILE A 123 -9.87 -10.01 8.61
N ASP A 124 -10.13 -11.17 9.20
CA ASP A 124 -9.12 -12.02 9.82
C ASP A 124 -8.07 -12.46 8.81
N GLY A 125 -8.48 -12.87 7.61
CA GLY A 125 -7.57 -13.20 6.53
C GLY A 125 -6.68 -12.01 6.16
N VAL A 126 -7.27 -10.84 5.89
CA VAL A 126 -6.52 -9.61 5.60
C VAL A 126 -5.52 -9.28 6.71
N ARG A 127 -5.89 -9.49 7.98
CA ARG A 127 -5.02 -9.28 9.14
C ARG A 127 -3.92 -10.32 9.29
N GLN A 128 -4.17 -11.58 8.97
CA GLN A 128 -3.13 -12.61 8.95
C GLN A 128 -2.08 -12.33 7.89
N PHE A 129 -2.46 -11.65 6.80
CA PHE A 129 -1.52 -11.15 5.80
C PHE A 129 -0.85 -9.82 6.19
N LEU A 130 -1.24 -9.21 7.31
CA LEU A 130 -0.42 -8.16 7.91
C LEU A 130 0.72 -8.83 8.66
N PRO A 131 1.97 -8.35 8.50
CA PRO A 131 3.04 -8.82 9.35
C PRO A 131 2.60 -8.64 10.80
N ASN A 132 2.62 -9.73 11.57
CA ASN A 132 2.29 -9.67 12.98
C ASN A 132 3.25 -8.66 13.64
N LYS A 133 2.73 -7.52 14.13
CA LYS A 133 3.57 -6.46 14.73
C LYS A 133 4.43 -7.03 15.87
N ASP A 134 3.97 -8.08 16.53
CA ASP A 134 4.67 -8.75 17.63
C ASP A 134 5.88 -9.60 17.19
N GLY A 135 6.04 -9.85 15.89
CA GLY A 135 7.15 -10.63 15.32
C GLY A 135 8.20 -9.82 14.55
N VAL A 136 7.91 -8.57 14.20
CA VAL A 136 8.84 -7.71 13.45
C VAL A 136 9.61 -6.83 14.44
N LYS A 137 10.91 -7.08 14.62
CA LYS A 137 11.81 -6.15 15.31
C LYS A 137 12.27 -5.06 14.31
N GLY A 138 11.55 -3.94 14.30
CA GLY A 138 11.73 -2.77 13.43
C GLY A 138 10.43 -1.97 13.37
N GLU A 139 10.44 -0.69 12.98
CA GLU A 139 9.18 0.04 12.79
C GLU A 139 8.57 -0.39 11.45
N LEU A 140 7.54 -1.26 11.51
CA LEU A 140 6.72 -1.56 10.33
C LEU A 140 5.84 -0.33 10.05
N LEU A 141 6.27 0.47 9.09
CA LEU A 141 5.48 1.62 8.61
C LEU A 141 4.48 1.14 7.57
N LEU A 142 3.19 1.25 7.90
CA LEU A 142 2.09 0.94 6.99
C LEU A 142 1.70 2.18 6.18
N ASN A 143 1.10 1.99 5.00
CA ASN A 143 0.75 3.06 4.04
C ASN A 143 0.14 4.35 4.61
N HIS A 144 -0.63 4.28 5.70
CA HIS A 144 -1.24 5.45 6.32
C HIS A 144 -0.24 6.31 7.12
N GLU A 145 0.86 5.74 7.59
CA GLU A 145 1.97 6.45 8.26
C GLU A 145 2.94 7.06 7.23
N LEU A 146 2.88 6.61 5.97
CA LEU A 146 3.80 6.97 4.89
C LEU A 146 3.42 8.23 4.12
N GLU A 147 2.18 8.71 4.22
CA GLU A 147 1.80 10.03 3.68
C GLU A 147 2.62 11.17 4.32
N LEU A 148 3.21 10.90 5.49
CA LEU A 148 4.10 11.81 6.21
C LEU A 148 5.58 11.41 6.12
N PHE A 149 5.89 10.25 5.55
CA PHE A 149 7.27 9.85 5.33
C PHE A 149 7.80 10.53 4.06
N GLU A 150 8.20 11.78 4.22
CA GLU A 150 9.20 12.36 3.35
C GLU A 150 10.55 11.82 3.83
N PRO A 151 11.41 11.26 2.96
CA PRO A 151 12.80 10.96 3.31
C PRO A 151 13.44 12.24 3.88
N ASN A 152 13.41 12.37 5.20
CA ASN A 152 13.45 13.66 5.87
C ASN A 152 14.91 13.97 6.17
N LYS A 153 15.49 14.99 5.50
CA LYS A 153 16.75 15.75 5.79
C LYS A 153 18.04 15.03 6.18
N ASP A 154 18.03 13.74 6.48
CA ASP A 154 19.16 12.93 6.88
C ASP A 154 19.50 11.93 5.77
N ASN A 155 20.69 11.34 5.83
CA ASN A 155 21.12 10.35 4.85
C ASN A 155 20.19 9.12 4.94
N THR A 156 19.42 8.85 3.88
CA THR A 156 18.48 7.74 3.84
C THR A 156 18.77 6.85 2.64
N LEU A 157 18.89 5.55 2.89
CA LEU A 157 19.07 4.50 1.89
C LEU A 157 17.78 3.69 1.80
N ILE A 158 17.09 3.77 0.67
CA ILE A 158 15.87 3.01 0.40
C ILE A 158 16.20 1.90 -0.59
N ILE A 159 15.95 0.65 -0.21
CA ILE A 159 16.07 -0.52 -1.07
C ILE A 159 14.68 -1.01 -1.43
N VAL A 160 14.26 -0.74 -2.67
CA VAL A 160 13.04 -1.31 -3.25
C VAL A 160 13.30 -2.77 -3.59
N SER A 161 12.58 -3.68 -2.93
CA SER A 161 12.85 -5.11 -2.92
C SER A 161 11.56 -5.93 -3.09
N SER A 162 11.73 -7.20 -3.45
CA SER A 162 10.65 -8.18 -3.38
C SER A 162 11.18 -9.49 -2.80
N PRO A 163 10.45 -10.11 -1.86
CA PRO A 163 10.81 -11.44 -1.34
C PRO A 163 10.72 -12.55 -2.40
N TYR A 164 10.22 -12.27 -3.61
CA TYR A 164 10.14 -13.22 -4.71
C TYR A 164 11.15 -12.95 -5.83
N CYS A 165 11.88 -11.84 -5.74
CA CYS A 165 12.88 -11.47 -6.73
C CYS A 165 14.24 -12.07 -6.33
N THR A 166 14.74 -13.05 -7.10
CA THR A 166 16.04 -13.70 -6.83
C THR A 166 17.18 -12.69 -6.68
N PRO A 167 17.32 -11.65 -7.53
CA PRO A 167 18.29 -10.57 -7.29
C PRO A 167 18.13 -9.82 -5.97
N SER A 168 16.90 -9.63 -5.46
CA SER A 168 16.66 -8.95 -4.18
C SER A 168 17.09 -9.81 -2.99
N LYS A 169 16.82 -11.13 -3.05
CA LYS A 169 17.32 -12.09 -2.05
C LYS A 169 18.84 -12.06 -1.97
N ARG A 170 19.51 -12.18 -3.12
CA ARG A 170 20.98 -12.12 -3.20
C ARG A 170 21.57 -10.83 -2.64
N LEU A 171 20.88 -9.69 -2.83
CA LEU A 171 21.29 -8.41 -2.26
C LEU A 171 21.21 -8.43 -0.73
N LYS A 172 20.11 -8.95 -0.17
CA LYS A 172 19.95 -9.13 1.28
C LYS A 172 21.03 -10.06 1.83
N ASP A 173 21.14 -11.26 1.26
CA ASP A 173 22.09 -12.29 1.70
C ASP A 173 23.52 -11.73 1.71
N TRP A 174 23.91 -10.98 0.68
CA TRP A 174 25.24 -10.37 0.61
C TRP A 174 25.48 -9.25 1.64
N LEU A 175 24.48 -8.40 1.90
CA LEU A 175 24.60 -7.37 2.94
C LEU A 175 24.85 -8.02 4.32
N GLU A 176 24.19 -9.15 4.57
CA GLU A 176 24.35 -9.94 5.79
C GLU A 176 25.71 -10.67 5.84
N GLU A 177 26.10 -11.35 4.75
CA GLU A 177 27.37 -12.07 4.64
C GLU A 177 28.59 -11.16 4.79
N GLU A 178 28.53 -9.93 4.24
CA GLU A 178 29.62 -8.95 4.31
C GLU A 178 29.59 -8.10 5.59
N ASN A 179 28.59 -8.30 6.45
CA ASN A 179 28.37 -7.51 7.67
C ASN A 179 28.38 -5.99 7.39
N ILE A 180 27.65 -5.56 6.36
CA ILE A 180 27.56 -4.16 5.97
C ILE A 180 26.64 -3.43 6.95
N GLU A 181 27.21 -2.50 7.70
CA GLU A 181 26.48 -1.66 8.66
C GLU A 181 26.43 -0.20 8.21
N PHE A 182 25.31 0.47 8.49
CA PHE A 182 25.05 1.86 8.12
C PHE A 182 24.79 2.71 9.38
N LYS A 183 25.83 3.25 10.01
CA LYS A 183 25.66 3.93 11.32
C LYS A 183 25.02 5.31 11.24
N SER A 184 25.26 6.03 10.15
CA SER A 184 24.78 7.41 9.93
C SER A 184 23.81 7.52 8.74
N VAL A 185 23.33 6.37 8.25
CA VAL A 185 22.38 6.29 7.14
C VAL A 185 21.19 5.45 7.61
N SER A 186 19.98 6.01 7.57
CA SER A 186 18.77 5.24 7.81
C SER A 186 18.57 4.27 6.64
N LEU A 187 18.56 2.97 6.91
CA LEU A 187 18.28 1.95 5.91
C LEU A 187 16.80 1.57 5.97
N ILE A 188 16.15 1.60 4.80
CA ILE A 188 14.74 1.30 4.64
C ILE A 188 14.57 0.27 3.54
N TRP A 189 13.88 -0.83 3.85
CA TRP A 189 13.47 -1.80 2.86
C TRP A 189 12.02 -1.56 2.44
N ALA A 190 11.83 -1.18 1.18
CA ALA A 190 10.55 -0.88 0.60
C ALA A 190 10.04 -2.07 -0.23
N PHE A 191 8.88 -2.62 0.12
CA PHE A 191 8.29 -3.77 -0.57
C PHE A 191 7.00 -3.40 -1.29
N LYS A 192 6.88 -3.92 -2.50
CA LYS A 192 5.61 -4.03 -3.22
C LYS A 192 5.03 -5.44 -3.01
N PRO A 193 4.11 -5.65 -2.06
CA PRO A 193 3.55 -6.96 -1.81
C PRO A 193 2.68 -7.39 -3.00
N PRO A 194 2.85 -8.59 -3.57
CA PRO A 194 1.89 -9.11 -4.53
C PRO A 194 0.54 -9.42 -3.85
N PRO A 195 -0.58 -9.33 -4.57
CA PRO A 195 -1.95 -9.33 -4.03
C PRO A 195 -2.41 -10.49 -3.12
N ILE A 196 -1.65 -11.58 -3.00
CA ILE A 196 -2.11 -12.88 -2.44
C ILE A 196 -1.10 -13.48 -1.46
N PHE A 197 0.05 -12.86 -1.21
CA PHE A 197 1.15 -13.58 -0.57
C PHE A 197 1.45 -13.17 0.86
N ASP A 198 1.84 -14.20 1.62
CA ASP A 198 2.33 -14.08 2.98
C ASP A 198 3.70 -13.43 2.97
N LEU A 199 3.75 -12.31 3.67
CA LEU A 199 4.93 -11.52 3.89
C LEU A 199 5.82 -12.20 4.92
N ALA A 200 5.25 -12.96 5.87
CA ALA A 200 5.90 -13.56 7.04
C ALA A 200 7.17 -14.37 6.70
N ASP A 201 7.21 -15.07 5.56
CA ASP A 201 8.39 -15.85 5.13
C ASP A 201 9.64 -14.98 4.94
N PHE A 202 9.48 -13.69 4.63
CA PHE A 202 10.59 -12.73 4.56
C PHE A 202 10.94 -12.13 5.92
N TYR A 203 9.99 -12.09 6.87
CA TYR A 203 10.17 -11.50 8.21
C TYR A 203 10.61 -12.51 9.27
N GLN A 204 10.50 -13.82 9.04
CA GLN A 204 10.85 -14.83 10.05
C GLN A 204 12.36 -14.96 10.29
N ASP A 205 13.20 -14.32 9.47
CA ASP A 205 14.67 -14.40 9.53
C ASP A 205 15.30 -13.05 9.94
N THR A 206 14.62 -12.28 10.81
CA THR A 206 15.03 -10.91 11.21
C THR A 206 15.87 -10.87 12.49
N ASP A 207 16.75 -11.85 12.72
CA ASP A 207 17.62 -11.79 13.91
C ASP A 207 18.69 -10.68 13.83
N ASN A 208 18.83 -9.97 12.69
CA ASN A 208 19.82 -8.90 12.49
C ASN A 208 19.23 -7.51 12.13
N GLN A 209 19.10 -6.72 13.20
CA GLN A 209 19.36 -5.28 13.43
C GLN A 209 19.59 -4.32 12.25
N GLY A 210 18.89 -3.17 12.29
CA GLY A 210 19.41 -1.89 11.77
C GLY A 210 18.62 -1.21 10.64
N TYR A 211 17.45 -1.70 10.27
CA TYR A 211 16.66 -1.09 9.20
C TYR A 211 15.15 -1.11 9.45
N ASP A 212 14.47 -0.15 8.84
CA ASP A 212 13.02 -0.08 8.81
C ASP A 212 12.46 -0.84 7.61
N ILE A 213 11.26 -1.41 7.77
CA ILE A 213 10.57 -2.12 6.70
C ILE A 213 9.27 -1.42 6.39
N VAL A 214 9.07 -1.21 5.10
CA VAL A 214 7.96 -0.43 4.59
C VAL A 214 7.23 -1.22 3.51
N VAL A 215 5.92 -1.39 3.68
CA VAL A 215 5.09 -2.27 2.83
C VAL A 215 3.95 -1.47 2.20
N GLY A 216 3.71 -1.72 0.89
CA GLY A 216 2.54 -1.20 0.19
C GLY A 216 2.74 0.16 -0.50
N VAL A 217 3.98 0.62 -0.56
CA VAL A 217 4.43 1.98 -0.89
C VAL A 217 4.28 2.44 -2.34
N GLU A 218 3.39 1.83 -3.13
CA GLU A 218 3.25 2.18 -4.56
C GLU A 218 2.92 3.68 -4.81
N ASP A 219 2.49 4.40 -3.76
CA ASP A 219 2.15 5.83 -3.78
C ASP A 219 3.27 6.76 -3.32
N TRP A 220 4.48 6.26 -3.03
CA TRP A 220 5.60 7.12 -2.63
C TRP A 220 6.05 7.98 -3.82
N LYS A 221 5.61 9.24 -3.83
CA LYS A 221 5.82 10.19 -4.93
C LYS A 221 7.30 10.41 -5.27
N THR A 222 8.20 10.20 -4.32
CA THR A 222 9.65 10.32 -4.48
C THR A 222 10.25 9.13 -5.24
N ILE A 223 9.67 7.93 -5.11
CA ILE A 223 10.13 6.71 -5.79
C ILE A 223 9.47 6.61 -7.17
N LYS A 224 10.23 6.98 -8.20
CA LYS A 224 9.75 6.97 -9.59
C LYS A 224 9.78 5.59 -10.25
N PHE A 225 10.57 4.65 -9.72
CA PHE A 225 10.75 3.32 -10.31
C PHE A 225 10.73 2.20 -9.26
N TRP A 226 9.74 1.32 -9.38
CA TRP A 226 9.48 0.23 -8.43
C TRP A 226 10.06 -1.13 -8.85
N GLY A 227 11.02 -1.15 -9.78
CA GLY A 227 11.71 -2.38 -10.15
C GLY A 227 12.58 -2.90 -9.01
N THR A 228 12.71 -4.22 -8.88
CA THR A 228 13.42 -4.85 -7.76
C THR A 228 14.65 -5.63 -8.23
N PRO A 229 15.80 -5.55 -7.51
CA PRO A 229 16.11 -4.55 -6.51
C PRO A 229 16.42 -3.20 -7.17
N THR A 230 16.01 -2.10 -6.55
CA THR A 230 16.50 -0.76 -6.88
C THR A 230 16.89 -0.06 -5.60
N ILE A 231 18.05 0.57 -5.60
CA ILE A 231 18.61 1.29 -4.46
C ILE A 231 18.47 2.79 -4.75
N TYR A 232 17.92 3.51 -3.79
CA TYR A 232 17.84 4.96 -3.77
C TYR A 232 18.59 5.49 -2.56
N TYR A 233 19.41 6.51 -2.77
CA TYR A 233 20.08 7.21 -1.70
C TYR A 233 19.71 8.68 -1.73
N TYR A 234 19.13 9.13 -0.63
CA TYR A 234 18.75 10.49 -0.39
C TYR A 234 19.71 11.12 0.61
N LYS A 235 20.08 12.37 0.36
CA LYS A 235 20.88 13.19 1.27
C LYS A 235 20.24 14.56 1.36
N ASP A 236 20.01 15.04 2.58
CA ASP A 236 19.36 16.33 2.81
C ASP A 236 17.99 16.47 2.12
N GLY A 237 17.30 15.34 1.88
CA GLY A 237 16.01 15.25 1.17
C GLY A 237 16.10 15.14 -0.36
N ASP A 238 17.28 15.30 -0.94
CA ASP A 238 17.49 15.22 -2.39
C ASP A 238 17.97 13.82 -2.82
N LEU A 239 17.51 13.35 -3.97
CA LEU A 239 17.95 12.09 -4.56
C LEU A 239 19.35 12.25 -5.17
N GLU A 240 20.36 11.75 -4.47
CA GLU A 240 21.77 11.79 -4.90
C GLU A 240 22.11 10.65 -5.86
N LYS A 241 21.63 9.44 -5.57
CA LYS A 241 21.97 8.24 -6.34
C LYS A 241 20.78 7.30 -6.46
N GLN A 242 20.59 6.78 -7.66
CA GLN A 242 19.73 5.64 -7.95
C GLN A 242 20.56 4.57 -8.67
N VAL A 243 20.56 3.35 -8.15
CA VAL A 243 21.24 2.20 -8.77
C VAL A 243 20.24 1.07 -8.92
N GLY A 244 20.07 0.58 -10.15
CA GLY A 244 19.23 -0.58 -10.43
C GLY A 244 20.01 -1.89 -10.33
N ALA A 245 19.28 -2.96 -10.05
CA ALA A 245 19.71 -4.35 -10.10
C ALA A 245 20.84 -4.74 -9.13
N TRP A 246 20.98 -6.05 -8.98
CA TRP A 246 22.09 -6.69 -8.31
C TRP A 246 23.32 -6.68 -9.23
N SER A 247 24.26 -5.77 -8.97
CA SER A 247 25.46 -5.54 -9.81
C SER A 247 26.69 -5.19 -8.98
N GLU A 248 27.89 -5.25 -9.56
CA GLU A 248 29.10 -4.77 -8.88
C GLU A 248 29.03 -3.27 -8.55
N GLU A 249 28.41 -2.44 -9.41
CA GLU A 249 28.17 -1.03 -9.11
C GLU A 249 27.34 -0.86 -7.83
N SER A 250 26.27 -1.65 -7.67
CA SER A 250 25.43 -1.59 -6.47
C SER A 250 26.20 -1.98 -5.20
N LYS A 251 27.08 -2.99 -5.29
CA LYS A 251 27.89 -3.45 -4.16
C LYS A 251 28.96 -2.42 -3.77
N GLU A 252 29.68 -1.89 -4.75
CA GLU A 252 30.69 -0.84 -4.53
C GLU A 252 30.06 0.40 -3.89
N PHE A 253 28.89 0.80 -4.37
CA PHE A 253 28.14 1.91 -3.80
C PHE A 253 27.79 1.66 -2.31
N LEU A 254 27.18 0.51 -1.99
CA LEU A 254 26.78 0.18 -0.62
C LEU A 254 27.99 0.08 0.32
N ARG A 255 29.10 -0.51 -0.12
CA ARG A 255 30.36 -0.52 0.64
C ARG A 255 30.87 0.90 0.90
N SER A 256 30.85 1.77 -0.10
CA SER A 256 31.31 3.15 0.05
C SER A 256 30.48 3.93 1.06
N LEU A 257 29.15 3.72 1.09
CA LEU A 257 28.25 4.32 2.07
C LEU A 257 28.54 3.80 3.48
N SER A 258 28.70 2.48 3.64
CA SER A 258 29.02 1.88 4.93
C SER A 258 30.35 2.38 5.50
N LEU A 259 31.39 2.48 4.67
CA LEU A 259 32.68 3.04 5.07
C LEU A 259 32.61 4.53 5.44
N ALA A 260 31.83 5.32 4.71
CA ALA A 260 31.63 6.74 5.01
C ALA A 260 30.79 6.97 6.28
N SER A 261 30.06 5.95 6.73
CA SER A 261 29.21 6.02 7.92
C SER A 261 29.91 5.64 9.23
N ASN A 262 31.10 5.03 9.15
CA ASN A 262 31.91 4.59 10.28
C ASN A 262 32.90 5.66 10.76
#